data_AF-A0A950YED9-F1
#
_entry.id   AF-A0A950YED9-F1
#
_cell.length_a   1.000
_cell.length_b   1.000
_cell.length_c   1.000
_cell.angle_alpha   90.00
_cell.angle_beta   90.00
_cell.angle_gamma   90.00
#
_symmetry.space_group_name_H-M   'P 1'
#
loop_
_entity.id
_entity.type
_entity.pdbx_description
1 polymer ?
#
loop_
_entity_poly.entity_id
_entity_poly.type
_entity_poly.pdbx_seq_one_letter_code
_entity_poly.pdbx_strand_id
1 'polypeptide(L)' 'IAYGRTVEAIADELRADSLHYLSLEGVYEAVGVSREEHCDACFSGLYPLEGTEEARGKYALELPLVRA' A
#
# COMPACT_ATOMS: atom_id res chain seq x y z
N ILE A 1 6.18 1.83 8.30
CA ILE A 1 7.57 2.31 8.19
C ILE A 1 7.77 3.25 7.00
N ALA A 2 7.33 2.88 5.79
CA ALA A 2 7.68 3.60 4.55
C ALA A 2 6.96 4.94 4.31
N TYR A 3 5.77 5.14 4.88
CA TYR A 3 4.98 6.37 4.65
C TYR A 3 5.77 7.63 5.01
N GLY A 4 5.96 8.52 4.04
CA GLY A 4 6.64 9.80 4.22
C GLY A 4 8.15 9.71 4.44
N ARG A 5 8.79 8.57 4.10
CA ARG A 5 10.23 8.35 4.26
C ARG A 5 10.90 8.01 2.93
N THR A 6 12.17 8.39 2.80
CA THR A 6 13.01 7.95 1.68
C THR A 6 13.54 6.54 1.93
N VAL A 7 14.08 5.90 0.90
CA VAL A 7 14.71 4.56 0.98
C VAL A 7 15.85 4.56 1.99
N GLU A 8 16.70 5.59 1.96
CA GLU A 8 17.87 5.75 2.82
C GLU A 8 17.45 5.86 4.29
N ALA A 9 16.46 6.70 4.59
CA ALA A 9 15.95 6.86 5.96
C ALA A 9 15.37 5.56 6.54
N ILE A 10 14.83 4.68 5.69
CA ILE A 10 14.34 3.36 6.10
C ILE A 10 15.50 2.39 6.29
N ALA A 11 16.50 2.38 5.41
CA ALA A 11 17.70 1.57 5.55
C ALA A 11 18.44 1.88 6.86
N ASP A 12 18.61 3.17 7.18
CA ASP A 12 19.23 3.65 8.41
C ASP A 12 18.49 3.16 9.66
N GLU A 13 17.16 3.30 9.69
CA GLU A 13 16.32 2.82 10.80
C GLU A 13 16.43 1.31 11.00
N LEU A 14 16.46 0.55 9.90
CA LEU A 14 16.57 -0.91 9.93
C LEU A 14 18.02 -1.39 10.17
N ARG A 15 19.00 -0.47 10.16
CA ARG A 15 20.45 -0.77 10.23
C ARG A 15 20.89 -1.74 9.12
N ALA A 16 20.40 -1.52 7.92
CA ALA A 16 20.77 -2.29 6.74
C ALA A 16 21.87 -1.57 5.95
N ASP A 17 22.85 -2.31 5.42
CA ASP A 17 23.90 -1.75 4.55
C ASP A 17 23.33 -1.24 3.21
N SER A 18 22.20 -1.80 2.77
CA SER A 18 21.46 -1.36 1.58
C SER A 18 20.00 -1.75 1.67
N LEU A 19 19.15 -1.03 0.94
CA LEU A 19 17.73 -1.34 0.80
C LEU A 19 17.26 -0.98 -0.60
N HIS A 20 16.52 -1.87 -1.24
CA HIS A 20 15.87 -1.64 -2.51
C HIS A 20 14.46 -2.23 -2.49
N TYR A 21 13.53 -1.58 -3.19
CA TYR A 21 12.18 -2.08 -3.40
C TYR A 21 12.07 -2.81 -4.74
N LEU A 22 11.20 -3.81 -4.80
CA LEU A 22 10.75 -4.37 -6.06
C LEU A 22 9.93 -3.31 -6.82
N SER A 23 10.11 -3.22 -8.13
CA SER A 23 9.29 -2.34 -8.97
C SER A 23 7.86 -2.89 -9.09
N LEU A 24 6.87 -2.00 -9.26
CA LEU A 24 5.50 -2.43 -9.53
C LEU A 24 5.41 -3.26 -10.81
N GLU A 25 6.18 -2.90 -11.84
CA GLU A 25 6.28 -3.71 -13.07
C GLU A 25 6.73 -5.15 -12.78
N GLY A 26 7.76 -5.33 -11.95
CA GLY A 26 8.22 -6.66 -11.57
C GLY A 26 7.20 -7.44 -10.72
N VAL A 27 6.36 -6.74 -9.95
CA VAL A 27 5.23 -7.36 -9.25
C VAL A 27 4.20 -7.89 -10.26
N TYR A 28 3.82 -7.08 -11.26
CA TYR A 28 2.84 -7.49 -12.27
C TYR A 28 3.33 -8.68 -13.10
N GLU A 29 4.60 -8.66 -13.51
CA GLU A 29 5.25 -9.79 -14.18
C GLU A 29 5.18 -11.06 -13.32
N ALA A 30 5.52 -10.96 -12.03
CA ALA A 30 5.57 -12.11 -11.13
C ALA A 30 4.19 -12.72 -10.83
N VAL A 31 3.14 -11.89 -10.71
CA VAL A 31 1.77 -12.36 -10.45
C VAL A 31 1.09 -12.82 -11.75
N GLY A 32 1.56 -12.35 -12.92
CA GLY A 32 1.05 -12.76 -14.23
C GLY A 32 -0.27 -12.07 -14.62
N VAL A 33 -0.59 -10.94 -14.01
CA VAL A 33 -1.78 -10.12 -14.30
C VAL A 33 -1.38 -8.65 -14.38
N SER A 34 -2.13 -7.85 -15.14
CA SER A 34 -1.86 -6.43 -15.26
C SER A 34 -2.39 -5.64 -14.06
N ARG A 35 -2.04 -4.34 -14.02
CA ARG A 35 -2.51 -3.41 -12.99
C ARG A 35 -4.02 -3.28 -12.94
N GLU A 36 -4.71 -3.38 -14.07
CA GLU A 36 -6.16 -3.28 -14.17
C GLU A 36 -6.88 -4.43 -13.44
N GLU A 37 -6.21 -5.56 -13.31
CA GLU A 37 -6.74 -6.79 -12.70
C GLU A 37 -6.15 -7.06 -11.30
N HIS A 38 -5.24 -6.20 -10.82
CA HIS A 38 -4.57 -6.32 -9.53
C HIS A 38 -4.59 -5.00 -8.75
N CYS A 39 -5.23 -5.01 -7.58
CA CYS A 39 -5.23 -3.85 -6.70
C CYS A 39 -3.82 -3.57 -6.14
N ASP A 40 -3.23 -2.43 -6.53
CA ASP A 40 -1.90 -1.96 -6.11
C ASP A 40 -1.96 -0.79 -5.10
N ALA A 41 -3.15 -0.49 -4.55
CA ALA A 41 -3.44 0.75 -3.84
C ALA A 41 -2.58 0.97 -2.57
N CYS A 42 -2.09 -0.10 -1.94
CA CYS A 42 -1.15 -0.02 -0.82
C CYS A 42 0.21 0.60 -1.21
N PHE A 43 0.56 0.56 -2.50
CA PHE A 43 1.79 1.09 -3.06
C PHE A 43 1.56 2.37 -3.87
N SER A 44 0.51 2.38 -4.71
CA SER A 44 0.21 3.48 -5.64
C SER A 44 -0.66 4.58 -5.02
N GLY A 45 -1.42 4.25 -3.96
CA GLY A 45 -2.48 5.10 -3.42
C GLY A 45 -3.74 5.17 -4.29
N LEU A 46 -3.79 4.47 -5.42
CA LEU A 46 -4.90 4.52 -6.39
C LEU A 46 -5.85 3.35 -6.13
N TYR A 47 -6.95 3.62 -5.41
CA TYR A 47 -7.94 2.60 -5.03
C TYR A 47 -8.99 2.37 -6.14
N PRO A 48 -9.09 1.17 -6.73
CA PRO A 48 -10.08 0.83 -7.76
C PRO A 48 -11.45 0.50 -7.13
N LEU A 49 -11.98 1.42 -6.32
CA LEU A 49 -13.20 1.24 -5.53
C LEU A 49 -14.23 2.33 -5.87
N GLU A 50 -14.54 2.49 -7.15
CA GLU A 50 -15.59 3.42 -7.61
C GLU A 50 -16.95 3.05 -6.99
N GLY A 51 -17.71 4.05 -6.53
CA GLY A 51 -19.02 3.85 -5.90
C GLY A 51 -18.96 3.52 -4.40
N THR A 52 -17.79 3.64 -3.76
CA THR A 52 -17.59 3.41 -2.32
C THR A 52 -17.20 4.68 -1.56
N GLU A 53 -17.46 5.85 -2.12
CA GLU A 53 -16.96 7.15 -1.64
C GLU A 53 -17.36 7.44 -0.19
N GLU A 54 -18.55 7.04 0.22
CA GLU A 54 -19.06 7.18 1.59
C GLU A 54 -18.28 6.34 2.61
N ALA A 55 -17.61 5.26 2.15
CA ALA A 55 -16.78 4.38 2.96
C ALA A 55 -15.28 4.72 2.89
N ARG A 56 -14.86 5.77 2.17
CA ARG A 56 -13.43 6.15 1.97
C ARG A 56 -12.77 6.87 3.14
N GLY A 57 -13.28 6.72 4.36
CA GLY A 57 -12.67 7.30 5.56
C GLY A 57 -11.58 6.41 6.15
N LYS A 58 -10.42 6.98 6.53
CA LYS A 58 -9.39 6.28 7.32
C LYS A 58 -9.99 5.55 8.53
N TYR A 59 -11.02 6.13 9.14
CA TYR A 59 -11.68 5.61 10.33
C TYR A 59 -12.96 4.82 10.03
N ALA A 60 -13.32 4.60 8.76
CA ALA A 60 -14.56 3.94 8.37
C ALA A 60 -14.68 2.51 8.95
N LEU A 61 -13.54 1.85 9.19
CA LEU A 61 -13.43 0.51 9.76
C LEU A 61 -12.89 0.49 11.19
N GLU A 62 -12.60 1.65 11.77
CA GLU A 62 -11.98 1.79 13.11
C GLU A 62 -13.02 1.96 14.23
N LEU A 63 -14.32 1.95 13.89
CA LEU A 63 -15.38 1.98 14.89
C LEU A 63 -15.35 0.70 15.75
N PRO A 64 -15.52 0.79 17.07
CA PRO A 64 -15.49 -0.37 17.93
C PRO A 64 -16.60 -1.34 17.53
N LEU A 65 -16.23 -2.58 17.19
CA LEU A 65 -17.13 -3.71 16.89
C LEU A 65 -17.99 -4.16 18.08
N VAL A 66 -18.13 -3.35 19.13
CA VAL A 66 -18.90 -3.67 20.33
C VAL A 66 -20.09 -2.72 20.41
N ARG A 67 -21.21 -3.15 19.84
CA ARG A 67 -22.52 -2.71 20.34
C ARG A 67 -22.80 -3.50 21.61
N ALA A 68 -22.77 -2.83 22.75
CA ALA A 68 -23.37 -3.35 23.98
C ALA A 68 -24.89 -3.37 23.84
#